data_AF-A0A8J5GS97-F1
#
_entry.id   AF-A0A8J5GS97-F1
#
_cell.length_a   1.000
_cell.length_b   1.000
_cell.length_c   1.000
_cell.angle_alpha   90.00
_cell.angle_beta   90.00
_cell.angle_gamma   90.00
#
_symmetry.space_group_name_H-M   'P 1'
#
loop_
_entity.id
_entity.type
_entity.pdbx_description
1 polymer ?
#
loop_
_entity_poly.entity_id
_entity_poly.type
_entity_poly.pdbx_seq_one_letter_code
_entity_poly.pdbx_strand_id
1 'polypeptide(L)'
;MASFVFVSAPRLVSRFSFILKPSLPVLCIRHSASPFREWWQTSKPSVRLSNKDSTRMFSTVPSAPPFAARKSSRLGSARDDVVMLGIETSCDDTAAAVADLLSRYGGVAPKMAEEAHSLVIDQVVRQALDNANLTENDLSAVAVTIGPVGVQKARRIAGQFSLPIVGVHHMEAHALVARLIEKNLQFPFLALLISGGHNLLILAHELGHYLQLGTTIDDAIGEAYDKTARWLGLDMRKGGGPALEELAMEGDPNSINFSVGQFLGTCLFSQIPMKQHKDCNFSYAGLKTQVRLAMESRKISPGSDPISLTNSEGRRSRADIAASFQRVAVLHLEERCQRAIEWALKIEPSIKYLVVSGGVASNKYVRARLNHVVENNNLQLVCPPPSLCTDNGVMIAWTGIEHFLSGRFDPPPPDNEPEDAMVKNTLHPDWWSTAIISTNSLETKKLKA
;
A
#
# COMPACT_ATOMS: atom_id res chain seq x y z
N MET A 1 24.79 10.73 15.32
CA MET A 1 24.81 10.76 13.85
C MET A 1 24.82 9.32 13.36
N ALA A 2 23.75 8.85 12.74
CA ALA A 2 23.72 7.55 12.08
C ALA A 2 24.11 7.76 10.60
N SER A 3 25.09 7.00 10.11
CA SER A 3 25.53 7.10 8.72
C SER A 3 24.58 6.31 7.83
N PHE A 4 23.85 7.01 6.96
CA PHE A 4 22.98 6.39 5.97
C PHE A 4 23.81 5.72 4.86
N VAL A 5 23.80 4.38 4.80
CA VAL A 5 24.44 3.61 3.73
C VAL A 5 23.36 3.10 2.77
N PHE A 6 22.89 3.97 1.87
CA PHE A 6 22.13 3.58 0.69
C PHE A 6 23.10 3.44 -0.49
N VAL A 7 23.59 2.22 -0.75
CA VAL A 7 24.40 1.91 -1.93
C VAL A 7 23.50 1.34 -3.02
N SER A 8 23.25 2.14 -4.06
CA SER A 8 22.62 1.65 -5.29
C SER A 8 23.65 0.83 -6.08
N ALA A 9 23.33 -0.42 -6.41
CA ALA A 9 24.20 -1.25 -7.24
C ALA A 9 24.34 -0.65 -8.66
N PRO A 10 25.55 -0.56 -9.22
CA PRO A 10 25.76 -0.01 -10.56
C PRO A 10 25.18 -0.94 -11.64
N ARG A 11 24.53 -0.36 -12.66
CA ARG A 11 23.96 -1.11 -13.78
C ARG A 11 25.06 -1.77 -14.62
N LEU A 12 25.17 -3.10 -14.54
CA LEU A 12 25.91 -3.90 -15.52
C LEU A 12 25.02 -4.21 -16.73
N VAL A 13 25.43 -3.71 -17.89
CA VAL A 13 24.75 -3.93 -19.17
C VAL A 13 25.11 -5.32 -19.70
N SER A 14 24.11 -6.13 -20.07
CA SER A 14 24.32 -7.21 -21.05
C SER A 14 23.35 -7.06 -22.22
N ARG A 15 23.88 -6.88 -23.42
CA ARG A 15 23.12 -6.99 -24.67
C ARG A 15 23.00 -8.47 -25.03
N PHE A 16 21.79 -8.96 -25.25
CA PHE A 16 21.56 -10.09 -26.16
C PHE A 16 20.49 -9.71 -27.19
N SER A 17 20.93 -9.51 -28.42
CA SER A 17 20.08 -9.21 -29.57
C SER A 17 19.73 -10.52 -30.26
N PHE A 18 18.47 -10.96 -30.19
CA PHE A 18 17.97 -12.03 -31.04
C PHE A 18 17.52 -11.47 -32.39
N ILE A 19 18.17 -11.93 -33.46
CA ILE A 19 17.91 -11.55 -34.84
C ILE A 19 16.78 -12.44 -35.39
N LEU A 20 15.69 -11.83 -35.83
CA LEU A 20 14.64 -12.47 -36.62
C LEU A 20 15.04 -12.49 -38.11
N LYS A 21 14.84 -13.64 -38.80
CA LYS A 21 14.27 -13.73 -40.17
C LYS A 21 13.93 -15.21 -40.55
N PRO A 22 13.09 -15.47 -41.59
CA PRO A 22 12.23 -16.68 -41.63
C PRO A 22 12.35 -17.56 -42.90
N SER A 23 11.74 -18.76 -42.87
CA SER A 23 11.18 -19.44 -44.07
C SER A 23 10.32 -20.70 -43.76
N LEU A 24 9.00 -20.60 -44.04
CA LEU A 24 8.07 -21.51 -44.78
C LEU A 24 8.34 -23.04 -44.98
N PRO A 25 7.34 -23.89 -45.34
CA PRO A 25 5.87 -23.69 -45.45
C PRO A 25 4.93 -24.79 -44.87
N VAL A 26 3.69 -24.38 -44.64
CA VAL A 26 2.36 -25.06 -44.78
C VAL A 26 2.29 -26.56 -45.15
N LEU A 27 1.48 -27.31 -44.38
CA LEU A 27 0.54 -28.31 -44.93
C LEU A 27 -0.86 -28.10 -44.31
N CYS A 28 -1.92 -28.28 -45.10
CA CYS A 28 -3.29 -27.84 -44.76
C CYS A 28 -4.32 -28.91 -45.15
N ILE A 29 -5.14 -29.39 -44.19
CA ILE A 29 -6.40 -30.10 -44.46
C ILE A 29 -7.51 -29.59 -43.50
N ARG A 30 -8.73 -29.50 -44.05
CA ARG A 30 -10.00 -28.96 -43.50
C ARG A 30 -10.62 -29.94 -42.46
N HIS A 31 -11.70 -29.71 -41.69
CA HIS A 31 -12.90 -28.84 -41.67
C HIS A 31 -13.41 -28.75 -40.18
N SER A 32 -14.48 -28.06 -39.75
CA SER A 32 -15.53 -27.23 -40.40
C SER A 32 -15.76 -25.90 -39.62
N ALA A 33 -16.84 -25.76 -38.83
CA ALA A 33 -17.18 -24.59 -38.00
C ALA A 33 -18.31 -24.86 -36.96
N SER A 34 -18.43 -23.94 -35.99
CA SER A 34 -19.65 -23.54 -35.24
C SER A 34 -20.07 -24.29 -33.95
N PRO A 35 -20.85 -23.63 -33.06
CA PRO A 35 -20.55 -23.62 -31.62
C PRO A 35 -21.71 -24.11 -30.73
N PHE A 36 -21.45 -24.38 -29.43
CA PHE A 36 -22.55 -24.56 -28.46
C PHE A 36 -22.29 -23.94 -27.08
N ARG A 37 -23.38 -23.40 -26.52
CA ARG A 37 -23.54 -22.82 -25.18
C ARG A 37 -24.00 -23.89 -24.17
N GLU A 38 -23.82 -23.55 -22.90
CA GLU A 38 -24.64 -23.97 -21.74
C GLU A 38 -24.71 -25.47 -21.38
N TRP A 39 -24.38 -25.78 -20.12
CA TRP A 39 -25.23 -26.57 -19.21
C TRP A 39 -24.63 -26.58 -17.79
N TRP A 40 -25.33 -25.97 -16.83
CA TRP A 40 -25.14 -26.22 -15.38
C TRP A 40 -26.48 -26.12 -14.64
N GLN A 41 -27.12 -27.28 -14.51
CA GLN A 41 -28.23 -27.63 -13.62
C GLN A 41 -28.06 -29.13 -13.32
N THR A 42 -28.31 -29.70 -12.15
CA THR A 42 -28.80 -29.22 -10.84
C THR A 42 -28.36 -30.23 -9.78
N SER A 43 -28.23 -29.82 -8.50
CA SER A 43 -28.54 -30.67 -7.34
C SER A 43 -28.57 -29.85 -6.04
N LYS A 44 -29.75 -29.71 -5.43
CA LYS A 44 -29.93 -29.22 -4.05
C LYS A 44 -30.26 -30.42 -3.15
N PRO A 45 -29.70 -30.53 -1.93
CA PRO A 45 -30.34 -31.27 -0.85
C PRO A 45 -31.29 -30.35 -0.06
N SER A 46 -32.43 -30.90 0.34
CA SER A 46 -33.46 -30.20 1.13
C SER A 46 -33.28 -30.45 2.63
N VAL A 47 -33.37 -29.38 3.43
CA VAL A 47 -33.39 -29.48 4.89
C VAL A 47 -34.83 -29.74 5.38
N ARG A 48 -35.01 -30.77 6.21
CA ARG A 48 -36.22 -30.95 7.04
C ARG A 48 -35.85 -30.80 8.51
N LEU A 49 -36.67 -30.03 9.23
CA LEU A 49 -36.65 -29.94 10.69
C LEU A 49 -37.34 -31.17 11.30
N SER A 50 -36.77 -31.74 12.35
CA SER A 50 -37.53 -32.46 13.37
C SER A 50 -36.88 -32.32 14.74
N ASN A 51 -37.69 -31.92 15.74
CA ASN A 51 -37.27 -31.93 17.14
C ASN A 51 -37.16 -33.37 17.63
N LYS A 52 -36.17 -33.64 18.49
CA LYS A 52 -36.28 -34.63 19.57
C LYS A 52 -35.24 -34.39 20.65
N ASP A 53 -35.70 -34.24 21.88
CA ASP A 53 -34.87 -34.23 23.08
C ASP A 53 -34.13 -35.57 23.26
N SER A 54 -32.89 -35.51 23.74
CA SER A 54 -32.33 -36.55 24.61
C SER A 54 -31.18 -36.01 25.46
N THR A 55 -31.04 -36.56 26.66
CA THR A 55 -30.22 -36.04 27.76
C THR A 55 -28.98 -36.90 28.04
N ARG A 56 -27.92 -36.27 28.59
CA ARG A 56 -26.68 -36.89 29.13
C ARG A 56 -25.75 -37.48 28.04
N MET A 57 -24.41 -37.54 28.20
CA MET A 57 -23.57 -37.62 29.39
C MET A 57 -22.26 -36.80 29.26
N PHE A 58 -21.65 -36.47 30.40
CA PHE A 58 -20.24 -36.08 30.45
C PHE A 58 -19.34 -37.29 30.12
N SER A 59 -18.32 -37.08 29.28
CA SER A 59 -17.14 -37.95 29.25
C SER A 59 -15.87 -37.08 29.26
N THR A 60 -14.96 -37.43 30.17
CA THR A 60 -13.68 -36.74 30.38
C THR A 60 -12.62 -37.30 29.43
N VAL A 61 -11.98 -36.43 28.64
CA VAL A 61 -10.80 -36.80 27.83
C VAL A 61 -9.52 -36.58 28.66
N PRO A 62 -8.56 -37.51 28.70
CA PRO A 62 -7.33 -37.35 29.49
C PRO A 62 -6.40 -36.27 28.94
N SER A 63 -5.76 -35.51 29.83
CA SER A 63 -4.73 -34.52 29.51
C SER A 63 -3.42 -35.15 29.05
N ALA A 64 -2.85 -34.64 27.95
CA ALA A 64 -1.47 -34.93 27.55
C ALA A 64 -0.45 -34.30 28.52
N PRO A 65 0.76 -34.87 28.68
CA PRO A 65 1.77 -34.36 29.61
C PRO A 65 2.42 -33.06 29.10
N PRO A 66 2.84 -32.15 30.01
CA PRO A 66 3.45 -30.88 29.62
C PRO A 66 4.88 -31.06 29.10
N PHE A 67 5.20 -30.40 27.98
CA PHE A 67 6.58 -30.26 27.50
C PHE A 67 7.46 -29.54 28.54
N ALA A 68 8.68 -30.02 28.72
CA ALA A 68 9.60 -29.48 29.73
C ALA A 68 10.05 -28.04 29.38
N ALA A 69 9.61 -27.07 30.17
CA ALA A 69 9.98 -25.66 29.99
C ALA A 69 11.49 -25.43 30.19
N ARG A 70 12.18 -25.06 29.12
CA ARG A 70 13.55 -24.54 29.18
C ARG A 70 13.53 -23.19 29.89
N LYS A 71 14.35 -23.01 30.93
CA LYS A 71 14.23 -21.93 31.93
C LYS A 71 14.13 -20.51 31.34
N SER A 72 12.94 -19.94 31.36
CA SER A 72 12.73 -18.49 31.22
C SER A 72 13.46 -17.75 32.34
N SER A 73 14.45 -16.93 31.99
CA SER A 73 15.26 -16.18 32.95
C SER A 73 15.89 -14.89 32.36
N ARG A 74 15.26 -14.29 31.34
CA ARG A 74 15.71 -13.03 30.70
C ARG A 74 14.60 -12.02 30.38
N LEU A 75 13.49 -12.01 31.13
CA LEU A 75 12.39 -11.07 30.85
C LEU A 75 12.61 -9.62 31.35
N GLY A 76 13.79 -9.31 31.91
CA GLY A 76 14.11 -8.01 32.52
C GLY A 76 14.90 -7.03 31.63
N SER A 77 15.54 -7.49 30.55
CA SER A 77 16.32 -6.65 29.61
C SER A 77 15.91 -6.79 28.14
N ALA A 78 15.01 -7.73 27.82
CA ALA A 78 14.78 -8.19 26.45
C ALA A 78 14.01 -7.22 25.53
N ARG A 79 13.71 -5.99 25.96
CA ARG A 79 13.02 -4.99 25.11
C ARG A 79 13.96 -4.21 24.20
N ASP A 80 15.26 -4.15 24.47
CA ASP A 80 16.19 -3.39 23.62
C ASP A 80 16.88 -4.26 22.55
N ASP A 81 16.74 -5.60 22.65
CA ASP A 81 17.43 -6.59 21.82
C ASP A 81 16.55 -7.25 20.72
N VAL A 82 15.33 -6.75 20.45
CA VAL A 82 14.48 -7.36 19.41
C VAL A 82 15.03 -7.05 18.02
N VAL A 83 15.44 -8.10 17.32
CA VAL A 83 15.90 -8.06 15.92
C VAL A 83 14.87 -8.74 15.04
N MET A 84 14.36 -8.04 14.03
CA MET A 84 13.31 -8.52 13.13
C MET A 84 13.79 -8.51 11.68
N LEU A 85 13.63 -9.63 10.98
CA LEU A 85 13.74 -9.69 9.51
C LEU A 85 12.36 -9.40 8.91
N GLY A 86 12.20 -8.29 8.19
CA GLY A 86 11.00 -7.97 7.41
C GLY A 86 11.17 -8.33 5.93
N ILE A 87 10.18 -9.00 5.35
CA ILE A 87 10.14 -9.42 3.95
C ILE A 87 8.90 -8.84 3.25
N GLU A 88 9.11 -8.06 2.19
CA GLU A 88 8.05 -7.47 1.34
C GLU A 88 8.10 -8.08 -0.08
N THR A 89 6.96 -8.58 -0.55
CA THR A 89 6.75 -9.21 -1.86
C THR A 89 5.30 -9.03 -2.38
N SER A 90 4.62 -7.92 -2.08
CA SER A 90 3.21 -7.71 -2.43
C SER A 90 2.95 -7.14 -3.83
N CYS A 91 3.95 -6.50 -4.44
CA CYS A 91 3.81 -5.66 -5.65
C CYS A 91 5.05 -5.81 -6.57
N ASP A 92 5.44 -4.79 -7.32
CA ASP A 92 6.57 -4.84 -8.28
C ASP A 92 7.98 -4.73 -7.63
N ASP A 93 8.09 -4.78 -6.31
CA ASP A 93 9.36 -4.67 -5.57
C ASP A 93 9.52 -5.91 -4.67
N THR A 94 10.70 -6.55 -4.71
CA THR A 94 11.10 -7.57 -3.72
C THR A 94 12.01 -6.87 -2.72
N ALA A 95 11.68 -6.86 -1.44
CA ALA A 95 12.54 -6.21 -0.45
C ALA A 95 12.68 -7.02 0.83
N ALA A 96 13.86 -6.95 1.45
CA ALA A 96 14.07 -7.43 2.80
C ALA A 96 14.84 -6.39 3.61
N ALA A 97 14.59 -6.33 4.91
CA ALA A 97 15.38 -5.54 5.82
C ALA A 97 15.48 -6.20 7.19
N VAL A 98 16.60 -5.99 7.87
CA VAL A 98 16.76 -6.30 9.28
C VAL A 98 16.63 -5.01 10.09
N ALA A 99 15.82 -5.07 11.15
CA ALA A 99 15.48 -3.93 12.00
C ALA A 99 15.71 -4.26 13.47
N ASP A 100 16.28 -3.31 14.21
CA ASP A 100 16.31 -3.34 15.68
C ASP A 100 15.49 -2.19 16.31
N LEU A 101 15.26 -2.29 17.62
CA LEU A 101 14.59 -1.24 18.41
C LEU A 101 15.49 -0.03 18.70
N LEU A 102 16.81 -0.17 18.56
CA LEU A 102 17.82 0.89 18.73
C LEU A 102 18.00 1.79 17.49
N SER A 103 17.14 1.63 16.49
CA SER A 103 17.11 2.42 15.26
C SER A 103 18.21 2.14 14.24
N ARG A 104 18.71 0.90 14.18
CA ARG A 104 19.54 0.38 13.10
C ARG A 104 18.67 -0.42 12.12
N TYR A 105 18.75 -0.03 10.85
CA TYR A 105 17.99 -0.63 9.76
C TYR A 105 18.93 -0.90 8.58
N GLY A 106 19.08 -2.16 8.20
CA GLY A 106 19.80 -2.59 7.01
C GLY A 106 18.82 -3.18 6.01
N GLY A 107 18.66 -2.60 4.82
CA GLY A 107 17.61 -2.99 3.87
C GLY A 107 18.08 -3.02 2.41
N VAL A 108 17.46 -3.92 1.63
CA VAL A 108 17.76 -4.15 0.22
C VAL A 108 16.43 -4.28 -0.54
N ALA A 109 16.28 -3.53 -1.63
CA ALA A 109 15.05 -3.48 -2.43
C ALA A 109 15.35 -3.42 -3.95
N PRO A 110 15.48 -4.57 -4.64
CA PRO A 110 15.35 -4.64 -6.10
C PRO A 110 13.91 -4.45 -6.60
N LYS A 111 13.78 -3.78 -7.75
CA LYS A 111 12.52 -3.61 -8.48
C LYS A 111 12.32 -4.75 -9.48
N MET A 112 11.37 -5.65 -9.25
CA MET A 112 11.14 -6.89 -10.01
C MET A 112 9.70 -7.39 -9.85
N ALA A 113 9.05 -7.81 -10.95
CA ALA A 113 7.71 -8.40 -10.95
C ALA A 113 7.63 -9.79 -10.28
N GLU A 114 6.41 -10.30 -10.06
CA GLU A 114 6.10 -11.49 -9.26
C GLU A 114 6.96 -12.75 -9.57
N GLU A 115 7.06 -13.17 -10.84
CA GLU A 115 7.88 -14.34 -11.24
C GLU A 115 9.37 -14.18 -10.88
N ALA A 116 9.86 -12.94 -10.83
CA ALA A 116 11.24 -12.64 -10.48
C ALA A 116 11.48 -12.53 -8.96
N HIS A 117 10.44 -12.44 -8.12
CA HIS A 117 10.59 -12.50 -6.66
C HIS A 117 11.30 -13.79 -6.24
N SER A 118 10.82 -14.94 -6.74
CA SER A 118 11.37 -16.26 -6.41
C SER A 118 12.84 -16.43 -6.83
N LEU A 119 13.28 -15.69 -7.85
CA LEU A 119 14.66 -15.72 -8.34
C LEU A 119 15.61 -14.89 -7.48
N VAL A 120 15.13 -13.81 -6.84
CA VAL A 120 15.99 -12.85 -6.11
C VAL A 120 15.83 -12.91 -4.59
N ILE A 121 14.73 -13.43 -4.05
CA ILE A 121 14.41 -13.34 -2.62
C ILE A 121 15.50 -13.94 -1.71
N ASP A 122 16.09 -15.07 -2.10
CA ASP A 122 17.20 -15.68 -1.35
C ASP A 122 18.47 -14.81 -1.36
N GLN A 123 18.71 -14.02 -2.41
CA GLN A 123 19.82 -13.07 -2.47
C GLN A 123 19.51 -11.82 -1.65
N VAL A 124 18.29 -11.30 -1.74
CA VAL A 124 17.84 -10.08 -1.05
C VAL A 124 17.87 -10.25 0.47
N VAL A 125 17.38 -11.39 0.98
CA VAL A 125 17.43 -11.71 2.42
C VAL A 125 18.86 -11.86 2.92
N ARG A 126 19.72 -12.60 2.20
CA ARG A 126 21.14 -12.73 2.56
C ARG A 126 21.84 -11.38 2.58
N GLN A 127 21.68 -10.56 1.53
CA GLN A 127 22.29 -9.23 1.49
C GLN A 127 21.79 -8.30 2.60
N ALA A 128 20.53 -8.43 3.06
CA ALA A 128 20.01 -7.67 4.19
C ALA A 128 20.67 -8.09 5.54
N LEU A 129 20.85 -9.39 5.75
CA LEU A 129 21.59 -9.97 6.90
C LEU A 129 23.08 -9.58 6.87
N ASP A 130 23.73 -9.75 5.72
CA ASP A 130 25.13 -9.36 5.49
C ASP A 130 25.35 -7.86 5.76
N ASN A 131 24.46 -6.99 5.25
CA ASN A 131 24.52 -5.54 5.48
C ASN A 131 24.33 -5.16 6.96
N ALA A 132 23.59 -5.98 7.73
CA ALA A 132 23.42 -5.81 9.17
C ALA A 132 24.58 -6.43 9.99
N ASN A 133 25.44 -7.25 9.37
CA ASN A 133 26.42 -8.13 10.03
C ASN A 133 25.76 -9.12 11.01
N LEU A 134 24.65 -9.72 10.61
CA LEU A 134 23.86 -10.66 11.42
C LEU A 134 23.60 -11.96 10.65
N THR A 135 23.25 -13.02 11.37
CA THR A 135 22.79 -14.31 10.82
C THR A 135 21.35 -14.59 11.24
N GLU A 136 20.72 -15.60 10.65
CA GLU A 136 19.37 -16.03 11.03
C GLU A 136 19.26 -16.45 12.52
N ASN A 137 20.37 -16.85 13.15
CA ASN A 137 20.40 -17.20 14.59
C ASN A 137 20.29 -15.97 15.52
N ASP A 138 20.55 -14.78 15.00
CA ASP A 138 20.50 -13.52 15.75
C ASP A 138 19.11 -12.87 15.70
N LEU A 139 18.19 -13.40 14.89
CA LEU A 139 16.83 -12.92 14.73
C LEU A 139 15.96 -13.32 15.93
N SER A 140 15.06 -12.43 16.34
CA SER A 140 14.02 -12.70 17.34
C SER A 140 12.73 -13.26 16.72
N ALA A 141 12.43 -12.88 15.48
CA ALA A 141 11.28 -13.33 14.69
C ALA A 141 11.45 -12.94 13.20
N VAL A 142 10.56 -13.45 12.34
CA VAL A 142 10.47 -13.07 10.92
C VAL A 142 9.11 -12.42 10.63
N ALA A 143 9.11 -11.20 10.13
CA ALA A 143 7.93 -10.48 9.68
C ALA A 143 7.80 -10.55 8.15
N VAL A 144 6.58 -10.72 7.63
CA VAL A 144 6.37 -10.92 6.20
C VAL A 144 5.04 -10.36 5.71
N THR A 145 5.07 -9.65 4.58
CA THR A 145 3.83 -9.24 3.91
C THR A 145 3.10 -10.47 3.37
N ILE A 146 1.79 -10.53 3.55
CA ILE A 146 0.97 -11.69 3.19
C ILE A 146 0.90 -11.84 1.65
N GLY A 147 1.85 -12.61 1.09
CA GLY A 147 1.96 -12.97 -0.32
C GLY A 147 2.75 -14.28 -0.50
N PRO A 148 2.49 -15.08 -1.55
CA PRO A 148 2.89 -16.50 -1.59
C PRO A 148 4.41 -16.73 -1.49
N VAL A 149 5.20 -16.02 -2.30
CA VAL A 149 6.67 -16.18 -2.36
C VAL A 149 7.34 -15.73 -1.06
N GLY A 150 6.96 -14.56 -0.54
CA GLY A 150 7.46 -14.04 0.73
C GLY A 150 7.16 -14.99 1.89
N VAL A 151 5.91 -15.46 1.99
CA VAL A 151 5.48 -16.34 3.09
C VAL A 151 6.18 -17.70 3.05
N GLN A 152 6.39 -18.31 1.88
CA GLN A 152 7.19 -19.55 1.75
C GLN A 152 8.61 -19.34 2.30
N LYS A 153 9.29 -18.25 1.90
CA LYS A 153 10.65 -17.94 2.37
C LYS A 153 10.69 -17.65 3.88
N ALA A 154 9.72 -16.89 4.39
CA ALA A 154 9.60 -16.58 5.81
C ALA A 154 9.36 -17.85 6.64
N ARG A 155 8.46 -18.74 6.21
CA ARG A 155 8.20 -20.04 6.84
C ARG A 155 9.42 -20.94 6.84
N ARG A 156 10.19 -20.99 5.74
CA ARG A 156 11.44 -21.77 5.67
C ARG A 156 12.46 -21.32 6.73
N ILE A 157 12.70 -20.00 6.85
CA ILE A 157 13.59 -19.45 7.89
C ILE A 157 13.02 -19.72 9.29
N ALA A 158 11.73 -19.42 9.50
CA ALA A 158 11.06 -19.59 10.78
C ALA A 158 11.12 -21.04 11.30
N GLY A 159 10.89 -22.03 10.43
CA GLY A 159 11.02 -23.45 10.79
C GLY A 159 12.47 -23.84 11.09
N GLN A 160 13.40 -23.56 10.17
CA GLN A 160 14.82 -23.94 10.30
C GLN A 160 15.50 -23.39 11.56
N PHE A 161 15.14 -22.18 11.98
CA PHE A 161 15.73 -21.50 13.13
C PHE A 161 14.79 -21.45 14.35
N SER A 162 13.64 -22.14 14.31
CA SER A 162 12.62 -22.14 15.38
C SER A 162 12.18 -20.73 15.82
N LEU A 163 12.01 -19.82 14.86
CA LEU A 163 11.62 -18.42 15.09
C LEU A 163 10.11 -18.22 14.95
N PRO A 164 9.48 -17.37 15.77
CA PRO A 164 8.13 -16.88 15.55
C PRO A 164 7.98 -16.18 14.20
N ILE A 165 6.79 -16.24 13.61
CA ILE A 165 6.45 -15.54 12.38
C ILE A 165 5.36 -14.48 12.62
N VAL A 166 5.51 -13.32 11.99
CA VAL A 166 4.57 -12.21 12.08
C VAL A 166 4.06 -11.90 10.68
N GLY A 167 2.80 -12.21 10.42
CA GLY A 167 2.13 -11.68 9.23
C GLY A 167 2.05 -10.16 9.33
N VAL A 168 2.23 -9.46 8.22
CA VAL A 168 2.09 -8.00 8.14
C VAL A 168 1.18 -7.64 6.95
N HIS A 169 0.26 -6.72 7.19
CA HIS A 169 -0.60 -6.18 6.16
C HIS A 169 0.11 -4.97 5.53
N HIS A 170 0.32 -5.01 4.22
CA HIS A 170 1.04 -3.99 3.47
C HIS A 170 0.63 -2.53 3.79
N MET A 171 -0.69 -2.25 3.76
CA MET A 171 -1.20 -0.90 4.08
C MET A 171 -1.07 -0.51 5.56
N GLU A 172 -1.01 -1.47 6.48
CA GLU A 172 -0.73 -1.16 7.89
C GLU A 172 0.73 -0.70 8.02
N ALA A 173 1.66 -1.39 7.34
CA ALA A 173 3.07 -1.04 7.37
C ALA A 173 3.35 0.35 6.81
N HIS A 174 2.68 0.73 5.71
CA HIS A 174 2.72 2.09 5.17
C HIS A 174 2.24 3.16 6.15
N ALA A 175 1.34 2.84 7.08
CA ALA A 175 0.91 3.75 8.14
C ALA A 175 1.86 3.78 9.34
N LEU A 176 2.30 2.61 9.83
CA LEU A 176 3.11 2.48 11.05
C LEU A 176 4.57 2.89 10.86
N VAL A 177 5.13 2.83 9.65
CA VAL A 177 6.51 3.30 9.38
C VAL A 177 6.74 4.78 9.73
N ALA A 178 5.68 5.57 9.91
CA ALA A 178 5.79 6.93 10.44
C ALA A 178 6.20 6.97 11.93
N ARG A 179 5.79 5.98 12.74
CA ARG A 179 6.12 5.86 14.18
C ARG A 179 7.60 5.54 14.41
N LEU A 180 8.25 4.96 13.39
CA LEU A 180 9.70 4.75 13.33
C LEU A 180 10.48 6.07 13.36
N ILE A 181 9.93 7.10 12.72
CA ILE A 181 10.58 8.38 12.47
C ILE A 181 10.14 9.41 13.51
N GLU A 182 8.84 9.51 13.78
CA GLU A 182 8.29 10.40 14.80
C GLU A 182 7.96 9.60 16.07
N LYS A 183 8.88 9.59 17.05
CA LYS A 183 8.74 8.82 18.29
C LYS A 183 7.57 9.29 19.18
N ASN A 184 7.10 10.53 18.98
CA ASN A 184 5.94 11.08 19.69
C ASN A 184 4.61 10.80 18.99
N LEU A 185 4.62 10.16 17.81
CA LEU A 185 3.41 9.70 17.11
C LEU A 185 2.83 8.51 17.86
N GLN A 186 1.78 8.75 18.64
CA GLN A 186 1.04 7.73 19.37
C GLN A 186 -0.38 7.60 18.81
N PHE A 187 -0.98 6.43 19.01
CA PHE A 187 -2.39 6.21 18.72
C PHE A 187 -3.28 7.06 19.66
N PRO A 188 -4.47 7.53 19.22
CA PRO A 188 -4.98 7.42 17.86
C PRO A 188 -4.39 8.49 16.91
N PHE A 189 -4.23 8.13 15.63
CA PHE A 189 -3.81 9.07 14.58
C PHE A 189 -4.52 8.80 13.25
N LEU A 190 -4.58 9.82 12.39
CA LEU A 190 -5.04 9.67 11.02
C LEU A 190 -3.89 9.25 10.11
N ALA A 191 -4.16 8.41 9.11
CA ALA A 191 -3.22 8.15 8.03
C ALA A 191 -3.87 8.29 6.65
N LEU A 192 -3.17 8.98 5.75
CA LEU A 192 -3.46 9.12 4.33
C LEU A 192 -2.39 8.36 3.55
N LEU A 193 -2.78 7.26 2.91
CA LEU A 193 -1.88 6.40 2.15
C LEU A 193 -2.14 6.63 0.66
N ILE A 194 -1.17 7.26 -0.02
CA ILE A 194 -1.28 7.74 -1.40
C ILE A 194 -0.12 7.23 -2.27
N SER A 195 -0.38 6.15 -3.00
CA SER A 195 0.59 5.48 -3.87
C SER A 195 0.10 5.45 -5.33
N GLY A 196 0.76 4.64 -6.17
CA GLY A 196 0.34 4.45 -7.58
C GLY A 196 -1.09 3.92 -7.71
N GLY A 197 -1.45 2.94 -6.88
CA GLY A 197 -2.75 2.25 -6.91
C GLY A 197 -3.69 2.55 -5.73
N HIS A 198 -3.28 3.34 -4.74
CA HIS A 198 -4.08 3.58 -3.53
C HIS A 198 -4.28 5.07 -3.23
N ASN A 199 -5.51 5.42 -2.85
CA ASN A 199 -5.81 6.54 -1.98
C ASN A 199 -6.65 6.00 -0.82
N LEU A 200 -6.08 5.89 0.37
CA LEU A 200 -6.79 5.37 1.55
C LEU A 200 -6.68 6.36 2.71
N LEU A 201 -7.81 6.74 3.29
CA LEU A 201 -7.91 7.51 4.53
C LEU A 201 -8.39 6.59 5.65
N ILE A 202 -7.55 6.41 6.67
CA ILE A 202 -7.88 5.62 7.86
C ILE A 202 -7.71 6.44 9.14
N LEU A 203 -8.53 6.12 10.14
CA LEU A 203 -8.26 6.40 11.55
C LEU A 203 -7.67 5.14 12.18
N ALA A 204 -6.43 5.23 12.65
CA ALA A 204 -5.77 4.20 13.42
C ALA A 204 -6.08 4.41 14.91
N HIS A 205 -6.93 3.56 15.50
CA HIS A 205 -7.29 3.65 16.92
C HIS A 205 -6.22 3.02 17.82
N GLU A 206 -5.69 1.88 17.39
CA GLU A 206 -4.61 1.13 18.02
C GLU A 206 -4.04 0.13 16.99
N LEU A 207 -2.95 -0.56 17.32
CA LEU A 207 -2.37 -1.57 16.46
C LEU A 207 -3.42 -2.63 16.08
N GLY A 208 -3.51 -3.00 14.79
CA GLY A 208 -4.51 -3.95 14.29
C GLY A 208 -5.97 -3.46 14.31
N HIS A 209 -6.26 -2.21 14.69
CA HIS A 209 -7.62 -1.67 14.71
C HIS A 209 -7.71 -0.36 13.91
N TYR A 210 -8.09 -0.51 12.64
CA TYR A 210 -8.18 0.58 11.67
C TYR A 210 -9.60 0.76 11.17
N LEU A 211 -10.06 2.01 11.17
CA LEU A 211 -11.34 2.45 10.63
C LEU A 211 -11.11 3.16 9.29
N GLN A 212 -11.62 2.60 8.19
CA GLN A 212 -11.59 3.27 6.89
C GLN A 212 -12.60 4.43 6.85
N LEU A 213 -12.10 5.65 6.61
CA LEU A 213 -12.92 6.86 6.43
C LEU A 213 -13.24 7.12 4.95
N GLY A 214 -12.34 6.73 4.04
CA GLY A 214 -12.53 6.85 2.60
C GLY A 214 -11.48 6.09 1.80
N THR A 215 -11.82 5.70 0.57
CA THR A 215 -10.90 5.01 -0.36
C THR A 215 -11.11 5.52 -1.79
N THR A 216 -10.29 5.08 -2.75
CA THR A 216 -10.55 5.32 -4.18
C THR A 216 -11.75 4.52 -4.67
N ILE A 217 -12.65 5.17 -5.42
CA ILE A 217 -13.78 4.52 -6.12
C ILE A 217 -13.51 4.35 -7.63
N ASP A 218 -12.47 4.99 -8.15
CA ASP A 218 -11.92 4.74 -9.47
C ASP A 218 -10.38 4.79 -9.43
N ASP A 219 -9.74 5.64 -10.22
CA ASP A 219 -8.30 5.75 -10.32
C ASP A 219 -7.68 6.39 -9.08
N ALA A 220 -6.55 5.87 -8.62
CA ALA A 220 -5.75 6.54 -7.61
C ALA A 220 -5.04 7.79 -8.17
N ILE A 221 -4.69 8.72 -7.29
CA ILE A 221 -3.98 9.96 -7.62
C ILE A 221 -2.63 9.66 -8.28
N GLY A 222 -1.90 8.63 -7.83
CA GLY A 222 -0.63 8.23 -8.44
C GLY A 222 -0.78 7.81 -9.90
N GLU A 223 -1.76 6.97 -10.21
CA GLU A 223 -2.07 6.60 -11.59
C GLU A 223 -2.48 7.82 -12.44
N ALA A 224 -3.26 8.74 -11.87
CA ALA A 224 -3.67 9.97 -12.57
C ALA A 224 -2.45 10.85 -12.92
N TYR A 225 -1.47 10.97 -12.01
CA TYR A 225 -0.19 11.64 -12.30
C TYR A 225 0.60 10.91 -13.39
N ASP A 226 0.79 9.59 -13.26
CA ASP A 226 1.58 8.79 -14.21
C ASP A 226 0.95 8.73 -15.61
N LYS A 227 -0.39 8.71 -15.71
CA LYS A 227 -1.09 8.78 -16.99
C LYS A 227 -0.92 10.16 -17.63
N THR A 228 -1.08 11.23 -16.85
CA THR A 228 -0.93 12.61 -17.33
C THR A 228 0.51 12.88 -17.78
N ALA A 229 1.51 12.45 -17.00
CA ALA A 229 2.93 12.57 -17.35
C ALA A 229 3.25 11.88 -18.69
N ARG A 230 2.76 10.64 -18.87
CA ARG A 230 2.94 9.87 -20.10
C ARG A 230 2.25 10.53 -21.30
N TRP A 231 1.05 11.08 -21.12
CA TRP A 231 0.35 11.81 -22.19
C TRP A 231 1.08 13.09 -22.59
N LEU A 232 1.62 13.86 -21.64
CA LEU A 232 2.40 15.07 -21.89
C LEU A 232 3.78 14.81 -22.54
N GLY A 233 4.18 13.54 -22.72
CA GLY A 233 5.45 13.15 -23.33
C GLY A 233 6.65 13.30 -22.38
N LEU A 234 6.44 13.12 -21.08
CA LEU A 234 7.49 13.23 -20.06
C LEU A 234 8.39 12.00 -19.98
N ASP A 235 9.61 12.22 -19.49
CA ASP A 235 10.57 11.17 -19.20
C ASP A 235 10.20 10.42 -17.92
N MET A 236 9.68 9.21 -18.08
CA MET A 236 9.20 8.36 -16.98
C MET A 236 10.33 7.71 -16.18
N ARG A 237 11.63 7.95 -16.48
CA ARG A 237 12.76 7.32 -15.76
C ARG A 237 12.81 7.59 -14.25
N LYS A 238 12.22 8.69 -13.78
CA LYS A 238 12.07 9.03 -12.35
C LYS A 238 10.69 8.67 -11.77
N GLY A 239 9.80 8.05 -12.55
CA GLY A 239 8.35 8.00 -12.29
C GLY A 239 7.63 9.22 -12.87
N GLY A 240 6.33 9.08 -13.17
CA GLY A 240 5.55 10.15 -13.79
C GLY A 240 5.14 11.23 -12.79
N GLY A 241 4.84 10.86 -11.54
CA GLY A 241 4.62 11.79 -10.42
C GLY A 241 5.71 12.88 -10.31
N PRO A 242 6.99 12.52 -10.08
CA PRO A 242 8.09 13.48 -10.00
C PRO A 242 8.33 14.25 -11.30
N ALA A 243 8.21 13.61 -12.47
CA ALA A 243 8.39 14.29 -13.76
C ALA A 243 7.31 15.35 -14.02
N LEU A 244 6.06 15.07 -13.62
CA LEU A 244 4.95 16.02 -13.71
C LEU A 244 5.14 17.18 -12.74
N GLU A 245 5.58 16.92 -11.51
CA GLU A 245 5.90 17.97 -10.53
C GLU A 245 7.01 18.90 -11.04
N GLU A 246 8.07 18.35 -11.62
CA GLU A 246 9.16 19.12 -12.25
C GLU A 246 8.62 20.06 -13.35
N LEU A 247 7.74 19.56 -14.22
CA LEU A 247 7.13 20.36 -15.28
C LEU A 247 6.10 21.39 -14.73
N ALA A 248 5.33 21.04 -13.71
CA ALA A 248 4.27 21.88 -13.14
C ALA A 248 4.81 23.20 -12.57
N MET A 249 6.07 23.24 -12.12
CA MET A 249 6.74 24.48 -11.69
C MET A 249 6.93 25.51 -12.82
N GLU A 250 6.88 25.10 -14.09
CA GLU A 250 7.06 25.97 -15.25
C GLU A 250 5.73 26.54 -15.80
N GLY A 251 4.58 26.09 -15.29
CA GLY A 251 3.25 26.42 -15.81
C GLY A 251 2.47 27.43 -14.97
N ASP A 252 1.41 28.01 -15.55
CA ASP A 252 0.38 28.70 -14.77
C ASP A 252 -0.70 27.69 -14.33
N PRO A 253 -0.90 27.44 -13.03
CA PRO A 253 -1.91 26.50 -12.53
C PRO A 253 -3.36 26.96 -12.77
N ASN A 254 -3.59 28.19 -13.22
CA ASN A 254 -4.92 28.72 -13.56
C ASN A 254 -5.19 28.77 -15.07
N SER A 255 -4.21 28.43 -15.91
CA SER A 255 -4.31 28.48 -17.39
C SER A 255 -5.42 27.59 -17.95
N ILE A 256 -5.79 26.52 -17.24
CA ILE A 256 -6.92 25.65 -17.60
C ILE A 256 -7.88 25.51 -16.42
N ASN A 257 -9.16 25.82 -16.68
CA ASN A 257 -10.23 25.68 -15.71
C ASN A 257 -10.82 24.25 -15.76
N PHE A 258 -10.13 23.30 -15.12
CA PHE A 258 -10.69 21.97 -14.89
C PHE A 258 -11.88 22.07 -13.92
N SER A 259 -13.06 21.73 -14.43
CA SER A 259 -14.32 21.84 -13.69
C SER A 259 -14.45 20.70 -12.68
N VAL A 260 -14.27 21.02 -11.41
CA VAL A 260 -14.44 20.06 -10.29
C VAL A 260 -15.88 19.51 -10.24
N GLY A 261 -16.89 20.25 -10.70
CA GLY A 261 -18.28 19.75 -10.80
C GLY A 261 -18.51 18.59 -11.79
N GLN A 262 -17.53 18.24 -12.63
CA GLN A 262 -17.58 17.08 -13.52
C GLN A 262 -16.89 15.83 -12.96
N PHE A 263 -16.15 15.94 -11.85
CA PHE A 263 -15.43 14.83 -11.20
C PHE A 263 -16.32 13.75 -10.55
N LEU A 264 -17.64 13.90 -10.70
CA LEU A 264 -18.50 13.81 -9.53
C LEU A 264 -19.93 13.33 -9.77
N GLY A 265 -20.28 13.07 -11.03
CA GLY A 265 -21.66 12.76 -11.37
C GLY A 265 -22.56 13.98 -11.19
N THR A 266 -22.51 14.89 -12.17
CA THR A 266 -23.45 16.03 -12.32
C THR A 266 -23.29 17.17 -11.31
N CYS A 267 -22.67 18.29 -11.71
CA CYS A 267 -23.45 19.43 -12.21
C CYS A 267 -22.58 20.55 -12.78
N LEU A 268 -23.08 21.18 -13.85
CA LEU A 268 -22.54 22.40 -14.45
C LEU A 268 -23.20 23.62 -13.80
N PHE A 269 -22.37 24.61 -13.46
CA PHE A 269 -22.75 25.96 -13.00
C PHE A 269 -23.67 26.08 -11.76
N SER A 270 -23.07 26.64 -10.69
CA SER A 270 -23.69 26.96 -9.40
C SER A 270 -23.97 25.75 -8.48
N GLN A 271 -23.59 25.91 -7.20
CA GLN A 271 -23.65 24.93 -6.12
C GLN A 271 -22.68 23.72 -6.27
N ILE A 272 -21.78 23.55 -5.29
CA ILE A 272 -20.65 22.61 -5.29
C ILE A 272 -21.13 21.15 -5.30
N PRO A 273 -21.01 20.40 -6.42
CA PRO A 273 -21.60 19.06 -6.54
C PRO A 273 -20.72 17.94 -5.93
N MET A 274 -20.25 18.10 -4.69
CA MET A 274 -19.86 16.96 -3.82
C MET A 274 -20.36 17.12 -2.38
N LYS A 275 -21.02 18.25 -2.05
CA LYS A 275 -21.58 18.48 -0.71
C LYS A 275 -22.75 17.55 -0.36
N GLN A 276 -23.27 16.78 -1.31
CA GLN A 276 -24.36 15.83 -1.12
C GLN A 276 -23.86 14.43 -0.73
N HIS A 277 -22.78 13.94 -1.34
CA HIS A 277 -22.06 12.77 -0.85
C HIS A 277 -21.15 13.19 0.32
N LYS A 278 -21.72 13.13 1.53
CA LYS A 278 -20.99 13.23 2.79
C LYS A 278 -20.13 11.97 2.98
N ASP A 279 -19.07 11.81 2.19
CA ASP A 279 -18.04 10.78 2.34
C ASP A 279 -16.63 11.35 2.10
N CYS A 280 -15.60 10.56 2.39
CA CYS A 280 -14.20 10.91 2.16
C CYS A 280 -13.59 10.16 0.95
N ASN A 281 -14.41 9.67 0.02
CA ASN A 281 -13.96 8.83 -1.09
C ASN A 281 -13.30 9.63 -2.23
N PHE A 282 -12.29 9.02 -2.85
CA PHE A 282 -11.49 9.62 -3.91
C PHE A 282 -11.93 9.13 -5.30
N SER A 283 -11.82 10.01 -6.28
CA SER A 283 -12.05 9.76 -7.71
C SER A 283 -11.08 10.66 -8.45
N TYR A 284 -10.46 10.18 -9.53
CA TYR A 284 -9.58 10.97 -10.40
C TYR A 284 -9.78 10.67 -11.90
N ALA A 285 -10.63 9.69 -12.27
CA ALA A 285 -10.98 9.35 -13.66
C ALA A 285 -11.53 10.55 -14.46
N GLY A 286 -12.35 11.38 -13.80
CA GLY A 286 -12.86 12.62 -14.37
C GLY A 286 -11.74 13.60 -14.75
N LEU A 287 -10.66 13.68 -13.97
CA LEU A 287 -9.53 14.55 -14.27
C LEU A 287 -8.79 14.12 -15.53
N LYS A 288 -8.50 12.83 -15.66
CA LYS A 288 -7.83 12.27 -16.84
C LYS A 288 -8.61 12.61 -18.12
N THR A 289 -9.94 12.54 -18.08
CA THR A 289 -10.78 12.92 -19.22
C THR A 289 -10.64 14.41 -19.55
N GLN A 290 -10.66 15.29 -18.55
CA GLN A 290 -10.50 16.74 -18.77
C GLN A 290 -9.09 17.12 -19.25
N VAL A 291 -8.04 16.47 -18.73
CA VAL A 291 -6.65 16.63 -19.22
C VAL A 291 -6.56 16.30 -20.71
N ARG A 292 -7.15 15.18 -21.14
CA ARG A 292 -7.19 14.79 -22.56
C ARG A 292 -7.88 15.86 -23.42
N LEU A 293 -9.02 16.37 -22.99
CA LEU A 293 -9.74 17.45 -23.69
C LEU A 293 -8.93 18.76 -23.74
N ALA A 294 -8.20 19.09 -22.67
CA ALA A 294 -7.31 20.26 -22.65
C ALA A 294 -6.13 20.08 -23.62
N MET A 295 -5.53 18.90 -23.70
CA MET A 295 -4.51 18.58 -24.70
C MET A 295 -5.03 18.68 -26.14
N GLU A 296 -6.22 18.13 -26.41
CA GLU A 296 -6.89 18.22 -27.71
C GLU A 296 -7.14 19.69 -28.12
N SER A 297 -7.64 20.52 -27.20
CA SER A 297 -7.85 21.97 -27.47
C SER A 297 -6.54 22.74 -27.72
N ARG A 298 -5.42 22.31 -27.10
CA ARG A 298 -4.08 22.85 -27.34
C ARG A 298 -3.36 22.17 -28.53
N LYS A 299 -4.03 21.30 -29.29
CA LYS A 299 -3.48 20.51 -30.41
C LYS A 299 -2.27 19.64 -30.04
N ILE A 300 -2.24 19.13 -28.81
CA ILE A 300 -1.20 18.24 -28.30
C ILE A 300 -1.68 16.79 -28.44
N SER A 301 -1.06 16.02 -29.32
CA SER A 301 -1.33 14.59 -29.49
C SER A 301 -0.74 13.76 -28.33
N PRO A 302 -1.53 12.99 -27.57
CA PRO A 302 -1.04 12.28 -26.38
C PRO A 302 0.06 11.25 -26.68
N GLY A 303 1.22 11.39 -26.02
CA GLY A 303 2.32 10.44 -26.11
C GLY A 303 3.04 10.35 -27.47
N SER A 304 2.77 11.26 -28.40
CA SER A 304 3.38 11.29 -29.74
C SER A 304 4.80 11.88 -29.73
N ASP A 305 4.95 13.05 -29.11
CA ASP A 305 6.20 13.81 -29.10
C ASP A 305 6.80 13.90 -27.68
N PRO A 306 8.04 13.39 -27.46
CA PRO A 306 8.79 13.65 -26.23
C PRO A 306 8.93 15.15 -25.98
N ILE A 307 8.74 15.60 -24.74
CA ILE A 307 8.78 17.02 -24.39
C ILE A 307 10.11 17.71 -24.76
N SER A 308 11.21 16.95 -24.82
CA SER A 308 12.53 17.40 -25.25
C SER A 308 12.62 17.81 -26.73
N LEU A 309 11.66 17.39 -27.57
CA LEU A 309 11.59 17.74 -29.00
C LEU A 309 10.58 18.87 -29.28
N THR A 310 9.95 19.41 -28.23
CA THR A 310 8.92 20.45 -28.36
C THR A 310 9.52 21.85 -28.37
N ASN A 311 8.92 22.77 -29.14
CA ASN A 311 9.27 24.18 -29.10
C ASN A 311 8.82 24.83 -27.77
N SER A 312 9.29 26.05 -27.49
CA SER A 312 9.03 26.75 -26.21
C SER A 312 7.52 26.92 -25.91
N GLU A 313 6.71 27.18 -26.93
CA GLU A 313 5.24 27.29 -26.81
C GLU A 313 4.58 25.93 -26.48
N GLY A 314 5.01 24.87 -27.14
CA GLY A 314 4.56 23.50 -26.91
C GLY A 314 5.00 22.96 -25.55
N ARG A 315 6.16 23.38 -25.04
CA ARG A 315 6.58 23.12 -23.65
C ARG A 315 5.72 23.89 -22.66
N ARG A 316 5.52 25.20 -22.86
CA ARG A 316 4.71 26.02 -21.95
C ARG A 316 3.25 25.56 -21.89
N SER A 317 2.66 25.18 -23.02
CA SER A 317 1.29 24.63 -23.05
C SER A 317 1.18 23.30 -22.28
N ARG A 318 2.21 22.44 -22.33
CA ARG A 318 2.28 21.22 -21.50
C ARG A 318 2.46 21.57 -20.02
N ALA A 319 3.28 22.56 -19.69
CA ALA A 319 3.51 23.02 -18.33
C ALA A 319 2.24 23.57 -17.66
N ASP A 320 1.50 24.41 -18.38
CA ASP A 320 0.19 24.93 -17.96
C ASP A 320 -0.81 23.80 -17.68
N ILE A 321 -0.84 22.73 -18.51
CA ILE A 321 -1.66 21.53 -18.27
C ILE A 321 -1.21 20.80 -16.99
N ALA A 322 0.09 20.57 -16.82
CA ALA A 322 0.64 19.91 -15.63
C ALA A 322 0.35 20.70 -14.34
N ALA A 323 0.54 22.01 -14.36
CA ALA A 323 0.27 22.91 -13.24
C ALA A 323 -1.22 22.94 -12.88
N SER A 324 -2.10 23.06 -13.87
CA SER A 324 -3.56 23.06 -13.66
C SER A 324 -4.05 21.70 -13.16
N PHE A 325 -3.47 20.60 -13.67
CA PHE A 325 -3.76 19.24 -13.21
C PHE A 325 -3.36 19.05 -11.75
N GLN A 326 -2.11 19.39 -11.40
CA GLN A 326 -1.57 19.25 -10.05
C GLN A 326 -2.38 20.08 -9.05
N ARG A 327 -2.74 21.33 -9.40
CA ARG A 327 -3.60 22.16 -8.54
C ARG A 327 -4.94 21.48 -8.24
N VAL A 328 -5.64 20.97 -9.26
CA VAL A 328 -7.00 20.42 -9.10
C VAL A 328 -6.99 19.03 -8.46
N ALA A 329 -6.01 18.18 -8.79
CA ALA A 329 -5.83 16.89 -8.13
C ALA A 329 -5.60 17.05 -6.63
N VAL A 330 -4.74 17.99 -6.23
CA VAL A 330 -4.44 18.23 -4.81
C VAL A 330 -5.55 18.99 -4.10
N LEU A 331 -6.29 19.88 -4.77
CA LEU A 331 -7.48 20.52 -4.18
C LEU A 331 -8.55 19.49 -3.78
N HIS A 332 -8.76 18.44 -4.59
CA HIS A 332 -9.64 17.33 -4.22
C HIS A 332 -9.11 16.56 -3.00
N LEU A 333 -7.81 16.26 -3.00
CA LEU A 333 -7.11 15.62 -1.88
C LEU A 333 -7.28 16.42 -0.57
N GLU A 334 -7.09 17.74 -0.62
CA GLU A 334 -7.29 18.66 0.51
C GLU A 334 -8.74 18.60 1.04
N GLU A 335 -9.75 18.64 0.17
CA GLU A 335 -11.17 18.59 0.59
C GLU A 335 -11.52 17.26 1.28
N ARG A 336 -11.00 16.13 0.76
CA ARG A 336 -11.19 14.81 1.39
C ARG A 336 -10.52 14.73 2.76
N CYS A 337 -9.29 15.23 2.87
CA CYS A 337 -8.53 15.21 4.13
C CYS A 337 -9.19 16.10 5.18
N GLN A 338 -9.62 17.32 4.82
CA GLN A 338 -10.35 18.22 5.71
C GLN A 338 -11.60 17.53 6.30
N ARG A 339 -12.40 16.88 5.45
CA ARG A 339 -13.59 16.15 5.90
C ARG A 339 -13.26 14.97 6.81
N ALA A 340 -12.23 14.19 6.48
CA ALA A 340 -11.79 13.07 7.31
C ALA A 340 -11.26 13.53 8.67
N ILE A 341 -10.56 14.65 8.74
CA ILE A 341 -10.16 15.30 10.00
C ILE A 341 -11.39 15.70 10.82
N GLU A 342 -12.35 16.41 10.22
CA GLU A 342 -13.61 16.80 10.89
C GLU A 342 -14.45 15.63 11.37
N TRP A 343 -14.32 14.45 10.75
CA TRP A 343 -15.01 13.23 11.13
C TRP A 343 -14.27 12.52 12.25
N ALA A 344 -12.96 12.31 12.09
CA ALA A 344 -12.14 11.62 13.07
C ALA A 344 -12.08 12.39 14.40
N LEU A 345 -11.99 13.72 14.38
CA LEU A 345 -12.07 14.53 15.61
C LEU A 345 -13.41 14.46 16.35
N LYS A 346 -14.49 14.00 15.69
CA LYS A 346 -15.79 13.72 16.36
C LYS A 346 -15.85 12.32 16.97
N ILE A 347 -14.99 11.40 16.52
CA ILE A 347 -14.88 10.02 17.01
C ILE A 347 -13.82 9.97 18.13
N GLU A 348 -12.64 10.53 17.85
CA GLU A 348 -11.48 10.64 18.74
C GLU A 348 -10.99 12.10 18.80
N PRO A 349 -11.48 12.92 19.76
CA PRO A 349 -11.00 14.30 19.95
C PRO A 349 -9.53 14.42 20.37
N SER A 350 -8.87 13.29 20.64
CA SER A 350 -7.49 13.17 21.12
C SER A 350 -6.43 13.14 20.00
N ILE A 351 -6.84 12.99 18.74
CA ILE A 351 -5.94 12.94 17.57
C ILE A 351 -5.09 14.21 17.49
N LYS A 352 -3.78 14.04 17.26
CA LYS A 352 -2.81 15.13 17.09
C LYS A 352 -2.08 15.13 15.75
N TYR A 353 -2.14 14.01 15.02
CA TYR A 353 -1.30 13.77 13.85
C TYR A 353 -2.10 13.27 12.65
N LEU A 354 -1.71 13.75 11.47
CA LEU A 354 -1.99 13.11 10.18
C LEU A 354 -0.68 12.59 9.60
N VAL A 355 -0.58 11.27 9.50
CA VAL A 355 0.46 10.59 8.73
C VAL A 355 0.13 10.67 7.25
N VAL A 356 1.12 10.94 6.40
CA VAL A 356 0.98 10.84 4.94
C VAL A 356 2.12 10.00 4.37
N SER A 357 1.79 8.86 3.76
CA SER A 357 2.75 7.89 3.22
C SER A 357 2.32 7.40 1.83
N GLY A 358 3.12 6.54 1.20
CA GLY A 358 2.98 6.15 -0.21
C GLY A 358 3.77 7.05 -1.17
N GLY A 359 4.05 6.58 -2.38
CA GLY A 359 4.92 7.27 -3.34
C GLY A 359 4.53 8.73 -3.64
N VAL A 360 3.23 9.05 -3.70
CA VAL A 360 2.74 10.41 -3.98
C VAL A 360 2.95 11.35 -2.79
N ALA A 361 3.09 10.81 -1.56
CA ALA A 361 3.50 11.57 -0.39
C ALA A 361 4.92 12.16 -0.53
N SER A 362 5.71 11.79 -1.54
CA SER A 362 7.02 12.41 -1.82
C SER A 362 6.93 13.73 -2.59
N ASN A 363 5.78 14.05 -3.20
CA ASN A 363 5.55 15.31 -3.93
C ASN A 363 5.51 16.49 -2.95
N LYS A 364 6.33 17.52 -3.19
CA LYS A 364 6.50 18.67 -2.30
C LYS A 364 5.28 19.57 -2.28
N TYR A 365 4.62 19.74 -3.43
CA TYR A 365 3.37 20.50 -3.52
C TYR A 365 2.26 19.82 -2.70
N VAL A 366 2.09 18.50 -2.80
CA VAL A 366 1.18 17.70 -1.96
C VAL A 366 1.49 17.89 -0.47
N ARG A 367 2.76 17.74 -0.05
CA ARG A 367 3.17 17.96 1.34
C ARG A 367 2.80 19.36 1.83
N ALA A 368 3.13 20.41 1.07
CA ALA A 368 2.86 21.79 1.47
C ALA A 368 1.35 22.07 1.60
N ARG A 369 0.53 21.60 0.64
CA ARG A 369 -0.93 21.77 0.69
C ARG A 369 -1.55 21.02 1.87
N LEU A 370 -1.17 19.77 2.11
CA LEU A 370 -1.66 19.00 3.26
C LEU A 370 -1.18 19.56 4.61
N ASN A 371 0.01 20.17 4.66
CA ASN A 371 0.49 20.85 5.87
C ASN A 371 -0.45 21.99 6.28
N HIS A 372 -0.88 22.83 5.33
CA HIS A 372 -1.87 23.87 5.59
C HIS A 372 -3.23 23.31 6.06
N VAL A 373 -3.67 22.17 5.52
CA VAL A 373 -4.91 21.52 5.98
C VAL A 373 -4.78 21.09 7.45
N VAL A 374 -3.67 20.48 7.87
CA VAL A 374 -3.53 20.02 9.27
C VAL A 374 -3.33 21.18 10.24
N GLU A 375 -2.55 22.20 9.87
CA GLU A 375 -2.32 23.41 10.69
C GLU A 375 -3.64 24.12 11.00
N ASN A 376 -4.52 24.27 10.00
CA ASN A 376 -5.85 24.85 10.18
C ASN A 376 -6.76 24.07 11.15
N ASN A 377 -6.45 22.81 11.43
CA ASN A 377 -7.18 21.97 12.39
C ASN A 377 -6.38 21.72 13.68
N ASN A 378 -5.26 22.42 13.91
CA ASN A 378 -4.33 22.24 15.04
C ASN A 378 -3.70 20.83 15.14
N LEU A 379 -3.53 20.17 13.99
CA LEU A 379 -2.85 18.87 13.87
C LEU A 379 -1.45 19.04 13.26
N GLN A 380 -0.59 18.04 13.45
CA GLN A 380 0.76 17.99 12.89
C GLN A 380 0.85 17.00 11.73
N LEU A 381 1.60 17.36 10.67
CA LEU A 381 1.84 16.49 9.52
C LEU A 381 3.06 15.61 9.78
N VAL A 382 2.92 14.29 9.64
CA VAL A 382 4.05 13.34 9.68
C VAL A 382 4.20 12.67 8.32
N CYS A 383 5.21 13.05 7.56
CA CYS A 383 5.57 12.40 6.31
C CYS A 383 6.90 11.67 6.46
N PRO A 384 6.95 10.33 6.31
CA PRO A 384 8.22 9.61 6.26
C PRO A 384 9.17 10.16 5.17
N PRO A 385 10.48 9.91 5.26
CA PRO A 385 11.40 10.20 4.17
C PRO A 385 11.01 9.39 2.92
N PRO A 386 11.22 9.91 1.69
CA PRO A 386 10.78 9.24 0.46
C PRO A 386 11.19 7.76 0.33
N SER A 387 12.36 7.38 0.86
CA SER A 387 12.87 6.00 0.89
C SER A 387 12.05 5.02 1.75
N LEU A 388 11.19 5.53 2.63
CA LEU A 388 10.26 4.74 3.46
C LEU A 388 8.79 4.93 3.03
N CYS A 389 8.50 5.82 2.07
CA CYS A 389 7.17 6.01 1.49
C CYS A 389 6.88 5.06 0.31
N THR A 390 7.90 4.41 -0.26
CA THR A 390 7.74 3.34 -1.26
C THR A 390 7.92 1.99 -0.59
N ASP A 391 7.38 0.93 -1.18
CA ASP A 391 7.41 -0.43 -0.67
C ASP A 391 8.84 -0.88 -0.32
N ASN A 392 9.05 -1.39 0.89
CA ASN A 392 10.38 -1.71 1.42
C ASN A 392 10.30 -2.72 2.58
N GLY A 393 11.39 -3.42 2.88
CA GLY A 393 11.43 -4.37 3.99
C GLY A 393 11.41 -3.73 5.39
N VAL A 394 11.78 -2.44 5.53
CA VAL A 394 11.88 -1.76 6.83
C VAL A 394 10.51 -1.49 7.43
N MET A 395 9.52 -1.09 6.63
CA MET A 395 8.14 -0.92 7.12
C MET A 395 7.54 -2.25 7.61
N ILE A 396 7.90 -3.37 6.98
CA ILE A 396 7.46 -4.72 7.38
C ILE A 396 8.17 -5.14 8.66
N ALA A 397 9.49 -4.98 8.74
CA ALA A 397 10.25 -5.30 9.94
C ALA A 397 9.78 -4.47 11.15
N TRP A 398 9.55 -3.16 10.97
CA TRP A 398 9.04 -2.29 12.02
C TRP A 398 7.64 -2.68 12.50
N THR A 399 6.71 -2.91 11.58
CA THR A 399 5.34 -3.34 11.91
C THR A 399 5.34 -4.71 12.60
N GLY A 400 6.22 -5.60 12.15
CA GLY A 400 6.49 -6.86 12.81
C GLY A 400 6.96 -6.69 14.25
N ILE A 401 7.85 -5.73 14.53
CA ILE A 401 8.28 -5.40 15.89
C ILE A 401 7.11 -4.89 16.74
N GLU A 402 6.27 -4.00 16.22
CA GLU A 402 5.10 -3.49 16.97
C GLU A 402 4.10 -4.61 17.34
N HIS A 403 3.80 -5.54 16.42
CA HIS A 403 2.97 -6.71 16.69
C HIS A 403 3.63 -7.71 17.63
N PHE A 404 4.91 -8.01 17.43
CA PHE A 404 5.68 -8.94 18.27
C PHE A 404 5.75 -8.47 19.73
N LEU A 405 6.06 -7.19 19.95
CA LEU A 405 6.05 -6.58 21.29
C LEU A 405 4.65 -6.55 21.93
N SER A 406 3.60 -6.54 21.11
CA SER A 406 2.19 -6.65 21.54
C SER A 406 1.73 -8.09 21.76
N GLY A 407 2.62 -9.09 21.62
CA GLY A 407 2.29 -10.51 21.77
C GLY A 407 1.50 -11.10 20.61
N ARG A 408 1.50 -10.45 19.44
CA ARG A 408 0.77 -10.87 18.23
C ARG A 408 1.74 -11.47 17.23
N PHE A 409 1.91 -12.79 17.29
CA PHE A 409 2.75 -13.56 16.38
C PHE A 409 2.28 -15.01 16.39
N ASP A 410 2.56 -15.73 15.31
CA ASP A 410 2.37 -17.17 15.25
C ASP A 410 3.63 -17.90 15.76
N PRO A 411 3.48 -19.09 16.37
CA PRO A 411 4.63 -19.92 16.71
C PRO A 411 5.41 -20.35 15.45
N PRO A 412 6.66 -20.85 15.61
CA PRO A 412 7.41 -21.41 14.49
C PRO A 412 6.59 -22.49 13.74
N PRO A 413 6.63 -22.51 12.40
CA PRO A 413 5.89 -23.51 11.63
C PRO A 413 6.41 -24.93 11.94
N PRO A 414 5.53 -25.95 12.03
CA PRO A 414 5.95 -27.31 12.39
C PRO A 414 6.84 -27.98 11.33
N ASP A 415 7.84 -28.75 11.77
CA ASP A 415 8.81 -29.46 10.91
C ASP A 415 8.18 -30.33 9.80
N ASN A 416 6.95 -30.82 10.01
CA ASN A 416 6.24 -31.72 9.11
C ASN A 416 5.18 -31.01 8.24
N GLU A 417 5.04 -29.69 8.35
CA GLU A 417 4.07 -28.93 7.57
C GLU A 417 4.72 -28.48 6.24
N PRO A 418 4.19 -28.86 5.04
CA PRO A 418 4.83 -28.50 3.78
C PRO A 418 4.94 -26.97 3.60
N GLU A 419 5.91 -26.52 2.82
CA GLU A 419 6.14 -25.08 2.57
C GLU A 419 4.90 -24.39 1.97
N ASP A 420 4.10 -25.14 1.22
CA ASP A 420 2.84 -24.74 0.58
C ASP A 420 1.57 -24.96 1.44
N ALA A 421 1.71 -25.48 2.68
CA ALA A 421 0.58 -25.65 3.58
C ALA A 421 -0.12 -24.30 3.76
N MET A 422 -1.44 -24.30 3.52
CA MET A 422 -2.14 -23.11 3.04
C MET A 422 -1.84 -21.84 3.85
N VAL A 423 -1.20 -20.88 3.17
CA VAL A 423 -0.94 -19.48 3.56
C VAL A 423 -2.16 -18.77 4.19
N LYS A 424 -3.37 -19.32 4.03
CA LYS A 424 -4.64 -18.80 4.55
C LYS A 424 -4.88 -18.99 6.06
N ASN A 425 -4.19 -19.92 6.73
CA ASN A 425 -4.60 -20.35 8.09
C ASN A 425 -3.67 -19.92 9.23
N THR A 426 -2.49 -19.36 8.95
CA THR A 426 -1.57 -18.85 9.98
C THR A 426 -1.77 -17.34 10.14
N LEU A 427 -1.55 -16.57 9.08
CA LEU A 427 -1.53 -15.11 9.16
C LEU A 427 -2.96 -14.53 9.26
N HIS A 428 -3.39 -14.23 10.49
CA HIS A 428 -4.73 -13.73 10.86
C HIS A 428 -5.16 -12.53 9.97
N PRO A 429 -6.27 -12.60 9.19
CA PRO A 429 -6.59 -11.57 8.20
C PRO A 429 -7.54 -10.44 8.67
N ASP A 430 -8.21 -10.58 9.82
CA ASP A 430 -9.32 -9.71 10.24
C ASP A 430 -8.86 -8.42 10.96
N TRP A 431 -8.14 -7.53 10.26
CA TRP A 431 -7.60 -6.27 10.86
C TRP A 431 -8.34 -5.00 10.44
N TRP A 432 -9.24 -5.11 9.47
CA TRP A 432 -10.03 -3.99 8.98
C TRP A 432 -11.40 -4.03 9.64
N SER A 433 -11.66 -3.12 10.58
CA SER A 433 -13.04 -2.87 10.99
C SER A 433 -13.75 -2.15 9.85
N THR A 434 -14.40 -2.91 8.97
CA THR A 434 -15.22 -2.41 7.85
C THR A 434 -16.54 -1.80 8.33
N ALA A 435 -16.46 -0.96 9.36
CA ALA A 435 -17.49 0.01 9.67
C ALA A 435 -17.39 1.17 8.67
N ILE A 436 -17.97 0.99 7.47
CA ILE A 436 -18.21 2.11 6.55
C ILE A 436 -19.16 3.07 7.26
N ILE A 437 -18.61 4.17 7.81
CA ILE A 437 -19.41 5.24 8.40
C ILE A 437 -20.05 6.03 7.27
N SER A 438 -21.16 5.51 6.75
CA SER A 438 -22.17 6.36 6.12
C SER A 438 -22.79 7.24 7.21
N THR A 439 -23.05 8.51 6.89
CA THR A 439 -23.59 9.48 7.86
C THR A 439 -24.94 9.07 8.47
N ASN A 440 -25.68 8.19 7.81
CA ASN A 440 -26.93 7.60 8.31
C ASN A 440 -26.74 6.83 9.62
N SER A 441 -25.54 6.28 9.90
CA SER A 441 -25.25 5.56 11.15
C SER A 441 -24.96 6.48 12.35
N LEU A 442 -24.50 7.72 12.09
CA LEU A 442 -24.22 8.72 13.13
C LEU A 442 -25.48 9.52 13.51
N GLU A 443 -26.37 9.80 12.56
CA GLU A 443 -27.64 10.49 12.84
C GLU A 443 -28.65 9.56 13.56
N THR A 444 -28.67 8.26 13.24
CA THR A 444 -29.59 7.28 13.89
C THR A 444 -29.26 6.98 15.36
N LYS A 445 -28.00 7.14 15.80
CA LYS A 445 -27.62 6.99 17.22
C LYS A 445 -27.97 8.21 18.10
N LYS A 446 -28.32 9.36 17.52
CA LYS A 446 -28.73 10.58 18.27
C LYS A 446 -30.25 10.79 18.35
N LEU A 447 -31.05 9.83 17.89
CA LEU A 447 -32.53 9.87 17.91
C LEU A 447 -33.16 8.77 18.80
N LYS A 448 -32.36 8.13 19.68
CA LYS A 448 -32.81 7.09 20.63
C LYS A 448 -32.10 7.16 22.00
N ALA A 449 -31.76 8.36 22.45
CA ALA A 449 -31.30 8.66 23.80
C ALA A 449 -32.01 9.93 24.29
#